data_AF-F7JMW2-F1
#
_entry.id   AF-F7JMW2-F1
#
_cell.length_a   1.000
_cell.length_b   1.000
_cell.length_c   1.000
_cell.angle_alpha   90.00
_cell.angle_beta   90.00
_cell.angle_gamma   90.00
#
_symmetry.space_group_name_H-M   'P 1'
#
loop_
_entity.id
_entity.type
_entity.pdbx_description
1 polymer ?
#
loop_
_entity_poly.entity_id
_entity_poly.type
_entity_poly.pdbx_seq_one_letter_code
_entity_poly.pdbx_strand_id
1 'polypeptide(L)'
;MTRIVNAYLDLAEMRAEEQVPMKMEDWAEQFEGILRLSKKEILTHAGSISAQIAEEHALSEFKKYRVKQDRLYQSDFDHVLLELEIKEVSDGKNEQ
;
A
#
# COMPACT_ATOMS: atom_id res chain seq x y z
N MET A 1 -12.62 -2.05 -8.76
CA MET A 1 -11.25 -1.75 -9.24
C MET A 1 -10.60 -2.96 -9.93
N THR A 2 -11.10 -4.18 -9.73
CA THR A 2 -10.57 -5.45 -10.27
C THR A 2 -10.88 -5.75 -11.74
N ARG A 3 -11.93 -5.16 -12.34
CA ARG A 3 -12.37 -5.54 -13.69
C ARG A 3 -11.40 -5.15 -14.81
N ILE A 4 -10.71 -4.02 -14.69
CA ILE A 4 -9.75 -3.54 -15.71
C ILE A 4 -8.49 -4.39 -15.69
N VAL A 5 -8.02 -4.76 -14.49
CA VAL A 5 -6.86 -5.64 -14.31
C VAL A 5 -7.16 -7.02 -14.89
N ASN A 6 -8.32 -7.60 -14.59
CA ASN A 6 -8.72 -8.88 -15.16
C ASN A 6 -8.78 -8.82 -16.69
N ALA A 7 -9.43 -7.80 -17.27
CA ALA A 7 -9.50 -7.64 -18.73
C ALA A 7 -8.12 -7.53 -19.40
N TYR A 8 -7.14 -6.92 -18.70
CA TYR A 8 -5.76 -6.86 -19.20
C TYR A 8 -5.05 -8.21 -19.11
N LEU A 9 -5.26 -8.97 -18.03
CA LEU A 9 -4.71 -10.32 -17.90
C LEU A 9 -5.32 -11.29 -18.91
N ASP A 10 -6.63 -11.21 -19.15
CA ASP A 10 -7.33 -12.03 -20.16
C ASP A 10 -6.78 -11.74 -21.57
N LEU A 11 -6.49 -10.47 -21.89
CA LEU A 11 -5.84 -10.08 -23.14
C LEU A 11 -4.43 -10.66 -23.24
N ALA A 12 -3.69 -10.64 -22.14
CA ALA A 12 -2.33 -11.17 -22.11
C ALA A 12 -2.29 -12.68 -22.29
N GLU A 13 -3.24 -13.39 -21.68
CA GLU A 13 -3.42 -14.83 -21.85
C GLU A 13 -3.73 -15.19 -23.30
N MET A 14 -4.70 -14.52 -23.94
CA MET A 14 -5.02 -14.74 -25.36
C MET A 14 -3.79 -14.53 -26.26
N ARG A 15 -3.00 -13.48 -26.03
CA ARG A 15 -1.79 -13.21 -26.83
C ARG A 15 -0.69 -14.24 -26.63
N ALA A 16 -0.56 -14.77 -25.41
CA ALA A 16 0.35 -15.86 -25.11
C ALA A 16 -0.08 -17.18 -25.77
N GLU A 17 -1.39 -17.49 -25.76
CA GLU A 17 -1.96 -18.65 -26.45
C GLU A 17 -1.76 -18.59 -27.97
N GLU A 18 -1.95 -17.41 -28.57
CA GLU A 18 -1.73 -17.17 -30.00
C GLU A 18 -0.24 -17.14 -30.39
N GLN A 19 0.67 -17.28 -29.41
CA GLN A 19 2.13 -17.20 -29.59
C GLN A 19 2.57 -15.90 -30.29
N VAL A 20 1.88 -14.79 -30.02
CA VAL A 20 2.24 -13.48 -30.59
C VAL A 20 3.32 -12.85 -29.70
N PRO A 21 4.58 -12.73 -30.17
CA PRO A 21 5.60 -12.05 -29.39
C PRO A 21 5.29 -10.55 -29.31
N MET A 22 5.24 -10.01 -28.10
CA MET A 22 5.00 -8.59 -27.84
C MET A 22 6.14 -8.01 -27.00
N LYS A 23 6.53 -6.77 -27.29
CA LYS A 23 7.49 -6.00 -26.49
C LYS A 23 6.76 -5.25 -25.37
N MET A 24 7.52 -4.80 -24.37
CA MET A 24 6.96 -3.99 -23.27
C MET A 24 6.29 -2.69 -23.74
N GLU A 25 6.74 -2.12 -24.85
CA GLU A 25 6.12 -0.95 -25.49
C GLU A 25 4.71 -1.29 -26.02
N ASP A 26 4.56 -2.43 -26.69
CA ASP A 26 3.28 -2.89 -27.24
C ASP A 26 2.27 -3.15 -26.12
N TRP A 27 2.73 -3.73 -25.00
CA TRP A 27 1.91 -3.94 -23.80
C TRP A 27 1.38 -2.64 -23.20
N ALA A 28 2.22 -1.60 -23.16
CA ALA A 28 1.81 -0.28 -22.67
C ALA A 28 0.71 0.33 -23.55
N GLU A 29 0.84 0.22 -24.88
CA GLU A 29 -0.17 0.71 -25.82
C GLU A 29 -1.51 -0.04 -25.68
N GLN A 30 -1.49 -1.36 -25.52
CA GLN A 30 -2.72 -2.14 -25.30
C GLN A 30 -3.41 -1.76 -23.98
N PHE A 31 -2.64 -1.57 -22.90
CA PHE A 31 -3.18 -1.13 -21.62
C PHE A 31 -3.81 0.26 -21.73
N GLU A 32 -3.15 1.18 -22.43
CA GLU A 32 -3.68 2.52 -22.70
C GLU A 32 -5.00 2.45 -23.48
N GLY A 33 -5.10 1.56 -24.47
CA GLY A 33 -6.35 1.27 -25.19
C GLY A 33 -7.48 0.81 -24.27
N ILE A 34 -7.21 -0.14 -23.36
CA ILE A 34 -8.19 -0.62 -22.37
C ILE A 34 -8.66 0.53 -21.46
N LEU A 35 -7.73 1.39 -21.02
CA LEU A 35 -8.08 2.56 -20.20
C LEU A 35 -9.01 3.52 -20.96
N ARG A 36 -8.73 3.82 -22.24
CA ARG A 36 -9.60 4.65 -23.11
C ARG A 36 -11.00 4.06 -23.23
N LEU A 37 -11.10 2.77 -23.52
CA LEU A 37 -12.38 2.06 -23.67
C LEU A 37 -13.20 2.07 -22.38
N SER A 38 -12.54 1.98 -21.23
CA SER A 38 -13.19 2.04 -19.91
C SER A 38 -13.63 3.46 -19.49
N LYS A 39 -13.49 4.46 -20.38
CA LYS A 39 -13.73 5.90 -20.11
C LYS A 39 -12.96 6.40 -18.88
N LYS A 40 -11.84 5.76 -18.55
CA LYS A 40 -10.91 6.27 -17.54
C LYS A 40 -10.03 7.30 -18.23
N GLU A 41 -9.96 8.49 -17.64
CA GLU A 41 -9.02 9.50 -18.11
C GLU A 41 -7.61 8.95 -18.00
N ILE A 42 -6.90 8.93 -19.13
CA ILE A 42 -5.46 8.72 -19.12
C ILE A 42 -4.86 10.02 -18.63
N LEU A 43 -4.14 9.96 -17.52
CA LEU A 43 -3.39 11.08 -16.99
C LEU A 43 -2.19 11.35 -17.91
N THR A 44 -2.41 12.02 -19.04
CA THR A 44 -1.36 12.49 -19.96
C THR A 44 -0.50 13.58 -19.32
N HIS A 45 -1.11 14.30 -18.38
CA HIS A 45 -0.52 15.24 -17.45
C HIS A 45 -0.49 14.61 -16.06
N ALA A 46 0.22 13.49 -15.91
CA ALA A 46 0.81 13.20 -14.61
C ALA A 46 1.66 14.43 -14.29
N GLY A 47 1.12 15.36 -13.50
CA GLY A 47 1.87 16.54 -13.08
C GLY A 47 3.22 16.04 -12.61
N SER A 48 4.29 16.53 -13.22
CA SER A 48 5.64 16.09 -12.88
C SER A 48 5.94 16.65 -11.49
N ILE A 49 5.42 15.98 -10.47
CA ILE A 49 5.84 16.16 -9.10
C ILE A 49 7.24 15.58 -9.11
N SER A 50 8.24 16.47 -9.13
CA SER A 50 9.62 16.05 -9.06
C SER A 50 9.81 15.14 -7.85
N ALA A 51 10.72 14.17 -7.95
CA ALA A 51 11.01 13.26 -6.84
C ALA A 51 11.25 14.01 -5.52
N GLN A 52 11.82 15.23 -5.60
CA GLN A 52 12.01 16.14 -4.47
C GLN A 52 10.70 16.58 -3.80
N ILE A 53 9.67 16.94 -4.57
CA ILE A 53 8.37 17.36 -4.01
C ILE A 53 7.66 16.16 -3.37
N ALA A 54 7.77 14.97 -3.97
CA ALA A 54 7.22 13.74 -3.39
C ALA A 54 7.94 13.37 -2.08
N GLU A 55 9.27 13.50 -2.04
CA GLU A 55 10.09 13.28 -0.85
C GLU A 55 9.76 14.27 0.26
N GLU A 56 9.64 15.56 -0.07
CA GLU A 56 9.25 16.60 0.89
C GLU A 56 7.86 16.35 1.48
N HIS A 57 6.89 15.97 0.63
CA HIS A 57 5.56 15.62 1.07
C HIS A 57 5.57 14.37 1.98
N ALA A 58 6.29 13.32 1.59
CA ALA A 58 6.44 12.11 2.39
C ALA A 58 7.07 12.39 3.77
N LEU A 59 8.13 13.20 3.81
CA LEU A 59 8.79 13.61 5.06
C LEU A 59 7.89 14.48 5.94
N SER A 60 7.09 15.37 5.35
CA SER A 60 6.12 16.21 6.05
C SER A 60 5.04 15.36 6.73
N GLU A 61 4.43 14.44 5.99
CA GLU A 61 3.41 13.54 6.54
C GLU A 61 4.00 12.56 7.56
N PHE A 62 5.21 12.04 7.32
CA PHE A 62 5.92 11.20 8.27
C PHE A 62 6.17 11.91 9.61
N LYS A 63 6.61 13.17 9.60
CA LYS A 63 6.81 13.96 10.83
C LYS A 63 5.52 14.11 11.63
N LYS A 64 4.39 14.36 10.96
CA LYS A 64 3.07 14.44 11.62
C LYS A 64 2.65 13.11 12.23
N TYR A 65 2.89 12.01 11.53
CA TYR A 65 2.53 10.68 11.98
C TYR A 65 3.43 10.19 13.13
N ARG A 66 4.74 10.46 13.08
CA ARG A 66 5.71 10.09 14.13
C ARG A 66 5.29 10.60 15.50
N VAL A 67 4.85 11.85 15.61
CA VAL A 67 4.39 12.42 16.90
C VAL A 67 3.16 11.68 17.45
N LYS A 68 2.28 11.19 16.57
CA LYS A 68 1.15 10.35 17.00
C LYS A 68 1.63 8.96 17.40
N GLN A 69 2.51 8.36 16.61
CA GLN A 69 3.09 7.05 16.90
C GLN A 69 3.82 7.05 18.24
N ASP A 70 4.70 8.02 18.50
CA ASP A 70 5.45 8.12 19.77
C ASP A 70 4.52 8.23 20.99
N ARG A 71 3.34 8.87 20.84
CA ARG A 71 2.35 9.00 21.95
C ARG A 71 1.54 7.74 22.19
N LEU A 72 1.29 6.95 21.13
CA LEU A 72 0.52 5.71 21.18
C LEU A 72 1.43 4.48 21.28
N TYR A 73 2.74 4.67 21.25
CA TYR A 73 3.71 3.59 21.32
C TYR A 73 3.76 3.07 22.75
N GLN A 74 3.20 1.89 22.96
CA GLN A 74 3.53 1.03 24.08
C GLN A 74 4.57 0.04 23.60
N SER A 75 5.68 -0.05 24.33
CA SER A 75 6.68 -1.08 24.04
C SER A 75 6.14 -2.45 24.45
N ASP A 76 6.50 -3.50 23.72
CA ASP A 76 6.23 -4.88 24.14
C ASP A 76 6.80 -5.17 25.55
N PHE A 77 7.85 -4.46 25.96
CA PHE A 77 8.36 -4.49 27.33
C PHE A 77 7.40 -3.89 28.35
N ASP A 78 6.74 -2.76 28.01
CA ASP A 78 5.73 -2.14 28.88
C ASP A 78 4.51 -3.05 29.02
N HIS A 79 4.12 -3.74 27.94
CA HIS A 79 3.07 -4.77 27.98
C HIS A 79 3.42 -5.92 28.94
N VAL A 80 4.64 -6.45 28.86
CA VAL A 80 5.10 -7.52 29.75
C VAL A 80 5.17 -7.06 31.21
N LEU A 81 5.61 -5.82 31.46
CA LEU A 81 5.67 -5.27 32.82
C LEU A 81 4.27 -5.10 33.41
N LEU A 82 3.31 -4.60 32.64
CA LEU A 82 1.90 -4.50 33.02
C LEU A 82 1.28 -5.88 33.31
N GLU A 83 1.58 -6.89 32.49
CA GLU A 83 1.12 -8.26 32.72
C GLU A 83 1.69 -8.86 34.02
N LEU A 84 2.94 -8.54 34.36
CA LEU A 84 3.58 -8.95 35.61
C LEU A 84 2.96 -8.24 36.83
N GLU A 85 2.73 -6.92 36.76
CA GLU A 85 2.06 -6.17 37.84
C GLU A 85 0.62 -6.66 38.06
N ILE A 86 -0.12 -6.97 37.00
CA ILE A 86 -1.48 -7.55 37.11
C ILE A 86 -1.46 -8.92 37.78
N LYS A 87 -0.43 -9.74 37.51
CA LYS A 87 -0.25 -11.06 38.17
C LYS A 87 0.04 -10.92 39.65
N GLU A 88 0.95 -10.04 40.06
CA GLU A 88 1.28 -9.84 41.49
C GLU A 88 0.06 -9.35 42.29
N VAL A 89 -0.76 -8.47 41.73
CA VAL A 89 -2.01 -8.00 42.37
C VAL A 89 -3.07 -9.11 42.46
N SER A 90 -3.05 -10.09 41.54
CA SER A 90 -3.96 -11.23 41.56
C SER A 90 -3.55 -12.33 42.55
N ASP A 91 -2.25 -12.57 42.73
CA ASP A 91 -1.74 -13.53 43.73
C ASP A 91 -1.88 -12.97 45.16
N GLY A 92 -1.65 -11.68 45.37
CA GLY A 92 -1.85 -11.03 46.69
C GLY A 92 -3.31 -10.96 47.16
N LYS A 93 -4.29 -11.24 46.29
CA LYS A 93 -5.72 -11.35 46.64
C LYS A 93 -6.18 -12.78 46.91
N ASN A 94 -5.38 -13.79 46.56
CA ASN A 94 -5.71 -15.20 46.79
C ASN A 94 -5.13 -15.72 48.12
N GLU A 95 -4.39 -14.90 48.87
CA GLU A 95 -3.82 -15.23 50.19
C GLU A 95 -4.52 -14.50 51.37
N GLN A 96 -5.73 -13.96 51.18
CA GLN A 96 -6.61 -13.48 52.27
C GLN A 96 -7.97 -14.16 52.26
#